data_AF-A0AA88WXF8-F1
#
_entry.id   AF-A0AA88WXF8-F1
#
_cell.length_a   1.000
_cell.length_b   1.000
_cell.length_c   1.000
_cell.angle_alpha   90.00
_cell.angle_beta   90.00
_cell.angle_gamma   90.00
#
_symmetry.space_group_name_H-M   'P 1'
#
loop_
_entity.id
_entity.type
_entity.pdbx_description
1 polymer ?
#
loop_
_entity_poly.entity_id
_entity_poly.type
_entity_poly.pdbx_seq_one_letter_code
_entity_poly.pdbx_strand_id
1 'polypeptide(L)'
;EDLFYPHLRIQELVLNGLNKFIEPLLMTWPFSKLRKKALSTVMQHIQYEDESTQYVCIGPVNKALNMICRWVDDPNSKANKLHLSRIKDYLWVAEDGMKWKAYNGSQVWDVVLAVQAILGTKLSDEYGSVLKRANEFIKGSQITINNSANLSPWYRDNSIGGWSFSTMDHAWILSDCTGESLKNNNGGFGSYELARSYPWLEMVNPAETFGDIMIDYQ
;
A
#
# COMPACT_ATOMS: atom_id res chain seq x y z
N GLU A 1 21.28 -5.24 -18.78
CA GLU A 1 21.09 -3.78 -18.66
C GLU A 1 19.82 -3.57 -17.86
N ASP A 2 19.87 -3.86 -16.55
CA ASP A 2 18.70 -3.82 -15.65
C ASP A 2 18.96 -2.92 -14.43
N LEU A 3 20.12 -2.25 -14.38
CA LEU A 3 20.51 -1.34 -13.32
C LEU A 3 20.06 0.08 -13.69
N PHE A 4 18.85 0.44 -13.26
CA PHE A 4 18.26 1.76 -13.49
C PHE A 4 18.76 2.80 -12.48
N TYR A 5 18.94 2.37 -11.22
CA TYR A 5 19.37 3.23 -10.12
C TYR A 5 20.65 2.64 -9.47
N PRO A 6 21.84 2.97 -10.01
CA PRO A 6 23.10 2.44 -9.47
C PRO A 6 23.38 3.00 -8.07
N HIS A 7 23.86 2.14 -7.17
CA HIS A 7 24.17 2.55 -5.81
C HIS A 7 25.27 3.62 -5.78
N LEU A 8 25.08 4.61 -4.91
CA LEU A 8 26.13 5.60 -4.65
C LEU A 8 27.24 4.95 -3.81
N ARG A 9 28.49 5.39 -4.00
CA ARG A 9 29.63 4.90 -3.19
C ARG A 9 29.41 5.03 -1.67
N ILE A 10 28.70 6.08 -1.26
CA ILE A 10 28.38 6.28 0.16
C ILE A 10 27.39 5.22 0.67
N GLN A 11 26.44 4.84 -0.16
CA GLN A 11 25.46 3.79 0.14
C GLN A 11 26.15 2.42 0.21
N GLU A 12 27.02 2.10 -0.75
CA GLU A 12 27.82 0.87 -0.72
C GLU A 12 28.66 0.79 0.57
N LEU A 13 29.30 1.90 0.98
CA LEU A 13 30.08 1.95 2.21
C LEU A 13 29.21 1.70 3.44
N VAL A 14 28.01 2.29 3.50
CA VAL A 14 27.05 2.06 4.59
C VAL A 14 26.58 0.61 4.62
N LEU A 15 26.12 0.06 3.50
CA LEU A 15 25.63 -1.31 3.41
C LEU A 15 26.72 -2.34 3.75
N ASN A 16 27.93 -2.15 3.22
CA ASN A 16 29.07 -3.00 3.56
C ASN A 16 29.44 -2.90 5.05
N GLY A 17 29.37 -1.69 5.62
CA GLY A 17 29.59 -1.48 7.05
C GLY A 17 28.56 -2.20 7.92
N LEU A 18 27.28 -2.08 7.57
CA LEU A 18 26.18 -2.78 8.24
C LEU A 18 26.37 -4.29 8.18
N ASN A 19 26.66 -4.84 6.99
CA ASN A 19 26.81 -6.28 6.80
C ASN A 19 28.06 -6.85 7.49
N LYS A 20 29.21 -6.18 7.36
CA LYS A 20 30.49 -6.72 7.84
C LYS A 20 30.67 -6.57 9.35
N PHE A 21 30.12 -5.52 9.95
CA PHE A 21 30.38 -5.21 11.36
C PHE A 21 29.11 -5.29 12.23
N ILE A 22 28.02 -4.65 11.81
CA ILE A 22 26.81 -4.54 12.64
C ILE A 22 26.04 -5.85 12.68
N GLU A 23 25.89 -6.55 11.55
CA GLU A 23 25.13 -7.79 11.46
C GLU A 23 25.72 -8.92 12.36
N PRO A 24 27.04 -9.20 12.34
CA PRO A 24 27.65 -10.14 13.29
C PRO A 24 27.50 -9.70 14.74
N LEU A 25 27.65 -8.40 15.03
CA LEU A 25 27.49 -7.87 16.38
C LEU A 25 26.08 -8.15 16.91
N LEU A 26 25.05 -7.84 16.11
CA LEU A 26 23.64 -8.07 16.43
C LEU A 26 23.25 -9.55 16.55
N MET A 27 24.10 -10.48 16.11
CA MET A 27 23.91 -11.92 16.33
C MET A 27 24.46 -12.42 17.67
N THR A 28 25.32 -11.64 18.32
CA THR A 28 25.97 -12.02 19.59
C THR A 28 25.26 -11.44 20.81
N TRP A 29 25.35 -12.12 21.95
CA TRP A 29 24.84 -11.57 23.21
C TRP A 29 25.77 -10.46 23.73
N PRO A 30 25.24 -9.32 24.25
CA PRO A 30 23.84 -9.03 24.55
C PRO A 30 23.07 -8.36 23.41
N PHE A 31 23.73 -7.97 22.31
CA PHE A 31 23.13 -7.19 21.22
C PHE A 31 22.00 -7.92 20.48
N SER A 32 21.99 -9.24 20.48
CA SER A 32 20.88 -10.06 19.95
C SER A 32 19.54 -9.81 20.65
N LYS A 33 19.53 -9.22 21.85
CA LYS A 33 18.29 -8.73 22.49
C LYS A 33 17.66 -7.58 21.69
N LEU A 34 18.47 -6.70 21.10
CA LEU A 34 17.97 -5.60 20.26
C LEU A 34 17.31 -6.15 18.99
N ARG A 35 17.91 -7.15 18.35
CA ARG A 35 17.32 -7.85 17.20
C ARG A 35 15.97 -8.47 17.56
N LYS A 36 15.87 -9.18 18.69
CA LYS A 36 14.60 -9.75 19.16
C LYS A 36 13.52 -8.69 19.36
N LYS A 37 13.88 -7.55 19.96
CA LYS A 37 12.97 -6.42 20.13
C LYS A 37 12.54 -5.84 18.78
N ALA A 38 13.47 -5.63 17.85
CA ALA A 38 13.17 -5.14 16.51
C ALA A 38 12.23 -6.08 15.74
N LEU A 39 12.48 -7.40 15.76
CA LEU A 39 11.61 -8.40 15.13
C LEU A 39 10.20 -8.42 15.74
N SER A 40 10.10 -8.29 17.06
CA SER A 40 8.80 -8.17 17.74
C SER A 40 8.06 -6.91 17.30
N THR A 41 8.74 -5.78 17.16
CA THR A 41 8.14 -4.53 16.64
C THR A 41 7.70 -4.69 15.19
N VAL A 42 8.54 -5.26 14.32
CA VAL A 42 8.17 -5.53 12.91
C VAL A 42 6.92 -6.41 12.82
N MET A 43 6.83 -7.48 13.62
CA MET A 43 5.65 -8.33 13.65
C MET A 43 4.38 -7.58 14.11
N GLN A 44 4.49 -6.65 15.06
CA GLN A 44 3.35 -5.80 15.47
C GLN A 44 2.87 -4.90 14.32
N HIS A 45 3.78 -4.32 13.54
CA HIS A 45 3.42 -3.53 12.37
C HIS A 45 2.79 -4.38 11.25
N ILE A 46 3.30 -5.59 11.02
CA ILE A 46 2.70 -6.55 10.08
C ILE A 46 1.28 -6.89 10.51
N GLN A 47 1.08 -7.26 11.78
CA GLN A 47 -0.24 -7.59 12.32
C GLN A 47 -1.22 -6.43 12.18
N TYR A 48 -0.78 -5.21 12.49
CA TYR A 48 -1.59 -4.02 12.31
C TYR A 48 -1.96 -3.79 10.84
N GLU A 49 -1.00 -3.88 9.91
CA GLU A 49 -1.27 -3.75 8.47
C GLU A 49 -2.29 -4.79 8.00
N ASP A 50 -2.11 -6.05 8.40
CA ASP A 50 -2.99 -7.16 8.04
C ASP A 50 -4.43 -6.93 8.53
N GLU A 51 -4.59 -6.59 9.82
CA GLU A 51 -5.91 -6.30 10.39
C GLU A 51 -6.52 -5.04 9.77
N SER A 52 -5.69 -4.02 9.53
CA SER A 52 -6.16 -2.72 9.04
C SER A 52 -6.69 -2.77 7.61
N THR A 53 -6.21 -3.72 6.80
CA THR A 53 -6.51 -3.87 5.38
C THR A 53 -7.29 -5.15 5.09
N GLN A 54 -7.87 -5.78 6.12
CA GLN A 54 -8.58 -7.05 5.98
C GLN A 54 -7.75 -8.11 5.21
N TYR A 55 -6.44 -8.13 5.47
CA TYR A 55 -5.42 -9.03 4.92
C TYR A 55 -5.13 -8.86 3.42
N VAL A 56 -5.56 -7.73 2.83
CA VAL A 56 -5.28 -7.30 1.45
C VAL A 56 -3.91 -6.64 1.33
N CYS A 57 -3.52 -5.85 2.34
CA CYS A 57 -2.31 -5.03 2.39
C CYS A 57 -2.27 -3.93 1.29
N ILE A 58 -1.30 -2.99 1.36
CA ILE A 58 -1.20 -1.92 0.33
C ILE A 58 -1.00 -2.45 -1.10
N GLY A 59 -0.31 -3.57 -1.29
CA GLY A 59 -0.05 -4.13 -2.61
C GLY A 59 0.38 -5.60 -2.60
N PRO A 60 0.67 -6.17 -3.77
CA PRO A 60 0.90 -7.61 -3.91
C PRO A 60 2.19 -8.07 -3.23
N VAL A 61 3.25 -7.25 -3.28
CA VAL A 61 4.57 -7.60 -2.73
C VAL A 61 4.51 -7.67 -1.20
N ASN A 62 4.03 -6.61 -0.54
CA ASN A 62 3.94 -6.62 0.91
C ASN A 62 2.87 -7.61 1.40
N LYS A 63 1.77 -7.81 0.65
CA LYS A 63 0.83 -8.91 0.92
C LYS A 63 1.53 -10.26 0.98
N ALA A 64 2.39 -10.57 0.00
CA ALA A 64 3.08 -11.85 -0.06
C ALA A 64 4.02 -12.02 1.14
N LEU A 65 4.82 -10.99 1.43
CA LEU A 65 5.80 -11.00 2.51
C LEU A 65 5.12 -11.11 3.88
N ASN A 66 4.08 -10.31 4.14
CA ASN A 66 3.30 -10.40 5.38
C ASN A 66 2.72 -11.80 5.56
N MET A 67 2.09 -12.36 4.51
CA MET A 67 1.55 -13.71 4.55
C MET A 67 2.62 -14.77 4.88
N ILE A 68 3.82 -14.66 4.32
CA ILE A 68 4.95 -15.54 4.66
C ILE A 68 5.35 -15.36 6.12
N CYS A 69 5.48 -14.11 6.61
CA CYS A 69 5.79 -13.83 8.01
C CYS A 69 4.75 -14.42 8.96
N ARG A 70 3.44 -14.29 8.65
CA ARG A 70 2.36 -14.89 9.45
C ARG A 70 2.39 -16.42 9.42
N TRP A 71 2.77 -17.02 8.29
CA TRP A 71 2.92 -18.47 8.15
C TRP A 71 4.12 -19.01 8.95
N VAL A 72 5.26 -18.31 8.93
CA VAL A 72 6.45 -18.67 9.72
C VAL A 72 6.18 -18.55 11.23
N ASP A 73 5.39 -17.56 11.64
CA ASP A 73 4.99 -17.35 13.04
C ASP A 73 4.05 -18.46 13.54
N ASP A 74 2.94 -18.71 12.83
CA ASP A 74 2.07 -19.87 13.06
C ASP A 74 1.29 -20.23 11.78
N PRO A 75 1.60 -21.37 11.14
CA PRO A 75 0.96 -21.79 9.90
C PRO A 75 -0.53 -22.14 10.07
N ASN A 76 -0.98 -22.45 11.28
CA ASN A 76 -2.38 -22.80 11.58
C ASN A 76 -3.21 -21.60 12.05
N SER A 77 -2.60 -20.42 12.17
CA SER A 77 -3.23 -19.21 12.69
C SER A 77 -4.44 -18.78 11.86
N LYS A 78 -5.38 -18.09 12.52
CA LYS A 78 -6.51 -17.44 11.84
C LYS A 78 -6.01 -16.42 10.80
N ALA A 79 -4.96 -15.68 11.13
CA ALA A 79 -4.33 -14.71 10.23
C ALA A 79 -3.88 -15.35 8.91
N ASN A 80 -3.20 -16.51 8.97
CA ASN A 80 -2.79 -17.22 7.77
C ASN A 80 -4.00 -17.63 6.90
N LYS A 81 -5.07 -18.15 7.51
CA LYS A 81 -6.31 -18.50 6.78
C LYS A 81 -6.94 -17.29 6.09
N LEU A 82 -6.94 -16.13 6.75
CA LEU A 82 -7.47 -14.88 6.18
C LEU A 82 -6.60 -14.41 5.01
N HIS A 83 -5.28 -14.42 5.12
CA HIS A 83 -4.41 -14.10 3.99
C HIS A 83 -4.58 -15.03 2.80
N LEU A 84 -4.74 -16.34 3.02
CA LEU A 84 -4.97 -17.32 1.96
C LEU A 84 -6.28 -17.03 1.22
N SER A 85 -7.35 -16.64 1.94
CA SER A 85 -8.62 -16.26 1.30
C SER A 85 -8.52 -15.04 0.39
N ARG A 86 -7.57 -14.14 0.65
CA ARG A 86 -7.35 -12.89 -0.10
C ARG A 86 -6.39 -13.02 -1.28
N ILE A 87 -5.79 -14.19 -1.54
CA ILE A 87 -4.88 -14.38 -2.69
C ILE A 87 -5.59 -14.09 -4.02
N LYS A 88 -6.85 -14.50 -4.14
CA LYS A 88 -7.65 -14.32 -5.36
C LYS A 88 -7.93 -12.86 -5.67
N ASP A 89 -7.90 -12.00 -4.67
CA ASP A 89 -8.11 -10.56 -4.84
C ASP A 89 -7.02 -9.95 -5.73
N TYR A 90 -5.86 -10.60 -5.87
CA TYR A 90 -4.77 -10.16 -6.74
C TYR A 90 -4.65 -10.95 -8.05
N LEU A 91 -5.37 -12.07 -8.21
CA LEU A 91 -5.31 -12.87 -9.44
C LEU A 91 -6.29 -12.33 -10.48
N TRP A 92 -5.84 -12.22 -11.73
CA TRP A 92 -6.65 -11.79 -12.86
C TRP A 92 -6.43 -12.72 -14.05
N VAL A 93 -7.50 -13.12 -14.73
CA VAL A 93 -7.40 -13.91 -15.96
C VAL A 93 -7.51 -12.95 -17.15
N ALA A 94 -6.38 -12.72 -17.82
CA ALA A 94 -6.29 -11.97 -19.06
C ALA A 94 -6.31 -12.90 -20.28
N GLU A 95 -6.37 -12.32 -21.47
CA GLU A 95 -6.33 -13.00 -22.76
C GLU A 95 -5.10 -13.89 -22.96
N ASP A 96 -3.98 -13.57 -22.29
CA ASP A 96 -2.72 -14.31 -22.31
C ASP A 96 -2.47 -15.14 -21.04
N GLY A 97 -3.49 -15.30 -20.20
CA GLY A 97 -3.47 -16.18 -19.03
C GLY A 97 -3.62 -15.46 -17.69
N MET A 98 -3.36 -16.20 -16.61
CA MET A 98 -3.52 -15.68 -15.25
C MET A 98 -2.30 -14.85 -14.83
N LYS A 99 -2.57 -13.64 -14.34
CA LYS A 99 -1.58 -12.65 -13.90
C LYS A 99 -1.87 -12.19 -12.48
N TRP A 100 -0.86 -11.55 -11.89
CA TRP A 100 -1.00 -10.82 -10.64
C TRP A 100 -1.18 -9.33 -10.90
N LYS A 101 -2.19 -8.73 -10.28
CA LYS A 101 -2.48 -7.31 -10.36
C LYS A 101 -1.52 -6.52 -9.46
N ALA A 102 -1.24 -5.27 -9.85
CA ALA A 102 -0.38 -4.35 -9.08
C ALA A 102 -1.02 -3.85 -7.77
N TYR A 103 -2.34 -3.93 -7.67
CA TYR A 103 -3.17 -3.73 -6.48
C TYR A 103 -4.25 -4.83 -6.47
N ASN A 104 -5.11 -4.90 -5.45
CA ASN A 104 -6.29 -5.77 -5.54
C ASN A 104 -7.31 -5.32 -6.61
N GLY A 105 -7.02 -4.22 -7.32
CA GLY A 105 -7.67 -3.76 -8.55
C GLY A 105 -7.53 -2.24 -8.69
N SER A 106 -8.30 -1.64 -9.59
CA SER A 106 -8.40 -0.20 -9.84
C SER A 106 -9.85 0.28 -9.80
N GLN A 107 -10.71 -0.43 -9.05
CA GLN A 107 -12.17 -0.33 -9.19
C GLN A 107 -12.71 1.07 -8.89
N VAL A 108 -12.29 1.68 -7.77
CA VAL A 108 -12.72 3.05 -7.44
C VAL A 108 -12.19 4.04 -8.48
N TRP A 109 -10.90 3.96 -8.79
CA TRP A 109 -10.26 4.84 -9.78
C TRP A 109 -10.98 4.82 -11.13
N ASP A 110 -11.18 3.62 -11.69
CA ASP A 110 -11.79 3.44 -13.01
C ASP A 110 -13.26 3.88 -13.02
N VAL A 111 -14.03 3.55 -11.97
CA VAL A 111 -15.44 3.94 -11.90
C VAL A 111 -15.59 5.45 -11.80
N VAL A 112 -14.78 6.12 -10.98
CA VAL A 112 -14.84 7.57 -10.83
C VAL A 112 -14.48 8.28 -12.13
N LEU A 113 -13.43 7.85 -12.82
CA LEU A 113 -13.04 8.43 -14.10
C LEU A 113 -14.08 8.15 -15.21
N ALA A 114 -14.67 6.96 -15.23
CA ALA A 114 -15.73 6.61 -16.17
C ALA A 114 -16.98 7.49 -15.96
N VAL A 115 -17.37 7.75 -14.71
CA VAL A 115 -18.46 8.68 -14.38
C VAL A 115 -18.16 10.07 -14.90
N GLN A 116 -16.95 10.60 -14.65
CA GLN A 116 -16.55 11.92 -15.15
C GLN A 116 -16.57 11.97 -16.68
N ALA A 117 -16.10 10.92 -17.36
CA ALA A 117 -16.14 10.84 -18.82
C ALA A 117 -17.59 10.87 -19.36
N ILE A 118 -18.50 10.07 -18.78
CA ILE A 118 -19.92 10.05 -19.17
C ILE A 118 -20.58 11.41 -18.94
N LEU A 119 -20.31 12.07 -17.81
CA LEU A 119 -20.85 13.40 -17.55
C LEU A 119 -20.28 14.45 -18.52
N GLY A 120 -19.01 14.31 -18.90
CA GLY A 120 -18.35 15.16 -19.88
C GLY A 120 -18.96 15.10 -21.30
N THR A 121 -19.55 13.97 -21.68
CA THR A 121 -20.26 13.84 -22.97
C THR A 121 -21.64 14.50 -22.97
N LYS A 122 -22.16 14.89 -21.80
CA LYS A 122 -23.54 15.41 -21.59
C LYS A 122 -24.64 14.40 -21.97
N LEU A 123 -24.33 13.10 -21.94
CA LEU A 123 -25.28 12.00 -22.20
C LEU A 123 -25.84 11.40 -20.90
N SER A 124 -25.87 12.16 -19.80
CA SER A 124 -26.30 11.66 -18.49
C SER A 124 -27.69 11.04 -18.49
N ASP A 125 -28.58 11.58 -19.32
CA ASP A 125 -29.98 11.13 -19.44
C ASP A 125 -30.07 9.72 -20.06
N GLU A 126 -29.10 9.34 -20.90
CA GLU A 126 -29.01 8.01 -21.51
C GLU A 126 -28.43 6.98 -20.52
N TYR A 127 -27.56 7.41 -19.61
CA TYR A 127 -26.83 6.54 -18.68
C TYR A 127 -27.33 6.58 -17.24
N GLY A 128 -28.52 7.13 -16.97
CA GLY A 128 -29.01 7.38 -15.61
C GLY A 128 -28.97 6.16 -14.66
N SER A 129 -29.31 4.97 -15.16
CA SER A 129 -29.25 3.74 -14.35
C SER A 129 -27.82 3.29 -14.03
N VAL A 130 -26.89 3.46 -14.96
CA VAL A 130 -25.45 3.18 -14.78
C VAL A 130 -24.85 4.16 -13.80
N LEU A 131 -25.13 5.46 -13.97
CA LEU A 131 -24.66 6.52 -13.09
C LEU A 131 -25.18 6.36 -11.65
N LYS A 132 -26.43 5.91 -11.48
CA LYS A 132 -26.98 5.59 -10.15
C LYS A 132 -26.20 4.47 -9.48
N ARG A 133 -25.94 3.36 -10.19
CA ARG A 133 -25.15 2.23 -9.64
C ARG A 133 -23.71 2.62 -9.34
N ALA A 134 -23.10 3.43 -10.20
CA ALA A 134 -21.76 3.97 -9.97
C ALA A 134 -21.73 4.86 -8.70
N ASN A 135 -22.74 5.70 -8.50
CA ASN A 135 -22.87 6.51 -7.29
C ASN A 135 -23.02 5.65 -6.02
N GLU A 136 -23.85 4.61 -6.08
CA GLU A 136 -24.00 3.63 -4.99
C GLU A 136 -22.69 2.90 -4.69
N PHE A 137 -21.94 2.50 -5.73
CA PHE A 137 -20.62 1.88 -5.59
C PHE A 137 -19.59 2.83 -4.95
N ILE A 138 -19.50 4.07 -5.43
CA ILE A 138 -18.57 5.08 -4.90
C ILE A 138 -18.90 5.34 -3.42
N LYS A 139 -20.16 5.60 -3.08
CA LYS A 139 -20.60 5.76 -1.68
C LYS A 139 -20.29 4.54 -0.82
N GLY A 140 -20.59 3.36 -1.35
CA GLY A 140 -20.31 2.08 -0.70
C GLY A 140 -18.83 1.73 -0.62
N SER A 141 -17.93 2.49 -1.24
CA SER A 141 -16.49 2.29 -1.19
C SER A 141 -15.77 3.30 -0.29
N GLN A 142 -16.48 4.30 0.25
CA GLN A 142 -15.91 5.28 1.17
C GLN A 142 -15.47 4.59 2.47
N ILE A 143 -14.26 4.90 2.93
CA ILE A 143 -13.76 4.39 4.20
C ILE A 143 -14.46 5.16 5.33
N THR A 144 -15.18 4.46 6.18
CA THR A 144 -16.00 5.06 7.26
C THR A 144 -15.46 4.76 8.66
N ILE A 145 -14.49 3.85 8.77
CA ILE A 145 -13.90 3.41 10.03
C ILE A 145 -12.39 3.28 9.90
N ASN A 146 -11.67 3.61 10.98
CA ASN A 146 -10.27 3.23 11.15
C ASN A 146 -10.19 2.01 12.06
N ASN A 147 -9.21 1.15 11.84
CA ASN A 147 -8.98 -0.04 12.67
C ASN A 147 -8.31 0.29 14.04
N SER A 148 -7.82 1.51 14.24
CA SER A 148 -7.33 2.00 15.53
C SER A 148 -7.77 3.44 15.78
N ALA A 149 -8.06 3.75 17.05
CA ALA A 149 -8.32 5.11 17.52
C ALA A 149 -7.06 5.99 17.51
N ASN A 150 -5.87 5.38 17.66
CA ASN A 150 -4.58 6.06 17.54
C ASN A 150 -3.78 5.46 16.38
N LEU A 151 -3.57 6.25 15.34
CA LEU A 151 -2.87 5.85 14.11
C LEU A 151 -1.37 6.16 14.15
N SER A 152 -0.94 7.07 15.03
CA SER A 152 0.44 7.57 15.07
C SER A 152 1.49 6.47 15.27
N PRO A 153 1.30 5.47 16.15
CA PRO A 153 2.28 4.38 16.31
C PRO A 153 2.49 3.54 15.05
N TRP A 154 1.51 3.57 14.14
CA TRP A 154 1.49 2.76 12.93
C TRP A 154 1.87 3.54 11.67
N TYR A 155 2.19 4.82 11.83
CA TYR A 155 2.56 5.72 10.74
C TYR A 155 1.48 5.81 9.65
N ARG A 156 0.20 5.72 10.01
CA ARG A 156 -0.92 5.86 9.07
C ARG A 156 -1.56 7.24 9.16
N ASP A 157 -1.91 7.81 8.02
CA ASP A 157 -2.81 8.97 7.95
C ASP A 157 -4.29 8.57 8.17
N ASN A 158 -5.10 9.53 8.63
CA ASN A 158 -6.52 9.31 8.88
C ASN A 158 -7.26 9.00 7.58
N SER A 159 -7.83 7.80 7.50
CA SER A 159 -8.48 7.31 6.29
C SER A 159 -10.00 7.54 6.26
N ILE A 160 -10.61 7.96 7.38
CA ILE A 160 -12.06 8.18 7.46
C ILE A 160 -12.48 9.31 6.52
N GLY A 161 -13.46 9.01 5.68
CA GLY A 161 -14.02 9.92 4.69
C GLY A 161 -13.32 9.86 3.33
N GLY A 162 -12.18 9.16 3.23
CA GLY A 162 -11.43 9.02 1.98
C GLY A 162 -11.78 7.78 1.17
N TRP A 163 -11.15 7.68 0.00
CA TRP A 163 -11.23 6.55 -0.92
C TRP A 163 -9.84 6.02 -1.24
N SER A 164 -9.74 4.70 -1.30
CA SER A 164 -8.57 4.00 -1.84
C SER A 164 -8.63 3.94 -3.36
N PHE A 165 -7.54 3.47 -3.97
CA PHE A 165 -7.47 3.25 -5.42
C PHE A 165 -8.42 2.15 -5.90
N SER A 166 -8.67 1.14 -5.05
CA SER A 166 -9.29 -0.12 -5.44
C SER A 166 -10.64 -0.36 -4.74
N THR A 167 -10.65 -0.72 -3.46
CA THR A 167 -11.83 -1.12 -2.70
C THR A 167 -11.75 -0.62 -1.26
N MET A 168 -12.90 -0.57 -0.55
CA MET A 168 -12.91 -0.19 0.86
C MET A 168 -11.96 -1.04 1.72
N ASP A 169 -11.91 -2.36 1.48
CA ASP A 169 -11.04 -3.30 2.22
C ASP A 169 -9.55 -2.99 2.07
N HIS A 170 -9.12 -2.37 0.97
CA HIS A 170 -7.73 -1.95 0.77
C HIS A 170 -7.30 -0.92 1.82
N ALA A 171 -8.24 -0.07 2.26
CA ALA A 171 -8.11 0.86 3.39
C ALA A 171 -6.94 1.86 3.34
N TRP A 172 -6.15 1.88 2.28
CA TRP A 172 -5.14 2.88 1.99
C TRP A 172 -5.76 3.97 1.13
N ILE A 173 -6.13 5.10 1.74
CA ILE A 173 -6.64 6.24 0.98
C ILE A 173 -5.54 6.82 0.11
N LEU A 174 -5.91 7.35 -1.04
CA LEU A 174 -5.05 8.24 -1.80
C LEU A 174 -5.74 9.59 -1.94
N SER A 175 -4.97 10.67 -1.94
CA SER A 175 -5.53 12.01 -2.03
C SER A 175 -6.14 12.31 -3.39
N ASP A 176 -5.58 11.76 -4.48
CA ASP A 176 -6.12 11.87 -5.82
C ASP A 176 -7.39 11.02 -5.94
N CYS A 177 -7.39 9.79 -5.46
CA CYS A 177 -8.58 8.93 -5.44
C CYS A 177 -9.70 9.57 -4.62
N THR A 178 -9.36 10.14 -3.46
CA THR A 178 -10.30 10.88 -2.61
C THR A 178 -10.77 12.16 -3.30
N GLY A 179 -9.86 12.91 -3.91
CA GLY A 179 -10.16 14.14 -4.64
C GLY A 179 -11.06 13.90 -5.84
N GLU A 180 -10.76 12.89 -6.66
CA GLU A 180 -11.58 12.48 -7.80
C GLU A 180 -12.95 11.92 -7.35
N SER A 181 -12.99 11.16 -6.25
CA SER A 181 -14.24 10.62 -5.70
C SER A 181 -15.14 11.68 -5.08
N LEU A 182 -14.55 12.73 -4.50
CA LEU A 182 -15.26 13.89 -3.93
C LEU A 182 -15.56 14.98 -4.95
N LYS A 183 -14.87 14.98 -6.10
CA LYS A 183 -14.61 16.18 -6.88
C LYS A 183 -15.86 17.00 -7.18
N ASN A 184 -15.79 18.24 -6.69
CA ASN A 184 -16.34 19.45 -7.29
C ASN A 184 -15.18 20.46 -7.41
N ASN A 185 -14.78 20.80 -8.65
CA ASN A 185 -13.99 21.96 -9.12
C ASN A 185 -12.70 22.50 -8.42
N ASN A 186 -11.79 21.74 -7.78
CA ASN A 186 -10.38 22.14 -7.47
C ASN A 186 -9.66 21.08 -6.58
N GLY A 187 -8.38 20.67 -6.69
CA GLY A 187 -7.22 21.02 -7.53
C GLY A 187 -5.86 20.67 -6.84
N GLY A 188 -5.54 19.38 -6.64
CA GLY A 188 -4.18 18.81 -6.37
C GLY A 188 -3.76 18.47 -4.91
N PHE A 189 -3.25 17.24 -4.66
CA PHE A 189 -2.78 16.69 -3.35
C PHE A 189 -1.76 15.51 -3.55
N GLY A 190 -0.94 15.12 -2.55
CA GLY A 190 0.09 14.04 -2.62
C GLY A 190 -0.42 12.60 -2.38
N SER A 191 0.29 11.52 -2.75
CA SER A 191 -0.35 10.22 -3.05
C SER A 191 -1.10 9.56 -1.88
N TYR A 192 -0.43 8.88 -0.96
CA TYR A 192 -1.05 8.18 0.18
C TYR A 192 -0.97 9.00 1.46
N GLU A 193 0.14 9.71 1.65
CA GLU A 193 0.44 10.47 2.85
C GLU A 193 1.11 11.82 2.51
N LEU A 194 1.39 12.61 3.53
CA LEU A 194 2.22 13.81 3.37
C LEU A 194 3.70 13.44 3.11
N ALA A 195 4.42 14.30 2.39
CA ALA A 195 5.88 14.25 2.34
C ALA A 195 6.47 14.43 3.76
N ARG A 196 6.87 13.33 4.39
CA ARG A 196 7.35 13.29 5.79
C ARG A 196 8.87 13.46 5.93
N SER A 197 9.60 13.54 4.82
CA SER A 197 11.04 13.73 4.79
C SER A 197 11.50 14.44 3.51
N TYR A 198 12.81 14.54 3.32
CA TYR A 198 13.45 15.34 2.28
C TYR A 198 14.01 14.48 1.12
N PRO A 199 14.08 15.02 -0.11
CA PRO A 199 14.56 14.29 -1.30
C PRO A 199 15.97 13.70 -1.18
N TRP A 200 16.83 14.20 -0.29
CA TRP A 200 18.18 13.65 -0.13
C TRP A 200 18.18 12.21 0.42
N LEU A 201 17.07 11.73 1.00
CA LEU A 201 16.93 10.32 1.37
C LEU A 201 17.02 9.38 0.17
N GLU A 202 16.77 9.86 -1.05
CA GLU A 202 16.95 9.08 -2.28
C GLU A 202 18.41 8.64 -2.50
N MET A 203 19.38 9.29 -1.84
CA MET A 203 20.79 8.87 -1.84
C MET A 203 21.03 7.50 -1.20
N VAL A 204 20.09 7.00 -0.40
CA VAL A 204 20.19 5.68 0.25
C VAL A 204 19.21 4.66 -0.33
N ASN A 205 18.59 4.95 -1.48
CA ASN A 205 17.67 4.03 -2.16
C ASN A 205 18.37 2.72 -2.56
N PRO A 206 18.04 1.58 -1.91
CA PRO A 206 18.67 0.30 -2.21
C PRO A 206 18.07 -0.40 -3.43
N ALA A 207 16.94 0.07 -3.97
CA ALA A 207 16.34 -0.51 -5.15
C ALA A 207 17.18 -0.16 -6.38
N GLU A 208 17.67 -1.19 -7.07
CA GLU A 208 18.51 -1.06 -8.26
C GLU A 208 17.68 -0.75 -9.51
N THR A 209 16.37 -1.03 -9.47
CA THR A 209 15.47 -0.97 -10.62
C THR A 209 14.44 0.16 -10.53
N PHE A 210 14.36 0.88 -9.40
CA PHE A 210 13.35 1.92 -9.16
C PHE A 210 14.01 3.15 -8.55
N GLY A 211 13.62 4.34 -9.01
CA GLY A 211 13.99 5.62 -8.42
C GLY A 211 12.77 6.33 -7.83
N ASP A 212 13.03 7.32 -6.99
CA ASP A 212 12.02 8.17 -6.35
C ASP A 212 11.04 7.39 -5.47
N ILE A 213 11.58 6.48 -4.65
CA ILE A 213 10.78 5.59 -3.79
C ILE A 213 11.00 5.81 -2.29
N MET A 214 11.93 6.68 -1.89
CA MET A 214 12.31 6.82 -0.48
C MET A 214 11.39 7.72 0.34
N ILE A 215 10.59 8.57 -0.31
CA ILE A 215 9.59 9.46 0.31
C ILE A 215 8.34 9.54 -0.58
N ASP A 216 7.22 10.04 -0.02
CA ASP A 216 6.05 10.42 -0.81
C ASP A 216 6.31 11.81 -1.43
N TYR A 217 6.63 11.83 -2.72
CA TYR A 217 6.93 13.05 -3.48
C TYR A 217 5.63 13.80 -3.84
N GLN A 218 5.72 15.11 -4.07
CA GLN A 218 4.60 15.97 -4.49
C GLN A 218 4.63 16.24 -5.99
#